data_AF-A0A357YJR9-F1
#
_entry.id   AF-A0A357YJR9-F1
#
_cell.length_a   1.000
_cell.length_b   1.000
_cell.length_c   1.000
_cell.angle_alpha   90.00
_cell.angle_beta   90.00
_cell.angle_gamma   90.00
#
_symmetry.space_group_name_H-M   'P 1'
#
loop_
_entity.id
_entity.type
_entity.pdbx_description
1 polymer ?
#
loop_
_entity_poly.entity_id
_entity_poly.type
_entity_poly.pdbx_seq_one_letter_code
_entity_poly.pdbx_strand_id
1 'polypeptide(L)' 'IRYPWIDVEYFDEAGNHCMEHIEGYRRIENFTAVIFQHEYDHLRGILFTDKICDIPTKLQEY' A
#
# COMPACT_ATOMS: atom_id res chain seq x y z
N ILE A 1 -0.58 0.75 -8.40
CA ILE A 1 0.52 -0.26 -8.29
C ILE A 1 0.75 -0.59 -6.82
N ARG A 2 1.02 -1.86 -6.48
CA ARG A 2 1.37 -2.36 -5.14
C ARG A 2 2.73 -3.04 -5.21
N TYR A 3 3.57 -2.82 -4.20
CA TYR A 3 4.89 -3.42 -4.11
C TYR A 3 4.89 -4.66 -3.21
N PRO A 4 5.74 -5.66 -3.50
CA PRO A 4 5.82 -6.88 -2.71
C PRO A 4 6.52 -6.70 -1.36
N TRP A 5 7.29 -5.63 -1.22
CA TRP A 5 8.00 -5.24 0.00
C TRP A 5 8.13 -3.71 0.04
N ILE A 6 8.34 -3.16 1.23
CA ILE A 6 8.57 -1.74 1.50
C ILE A 6 9.52 -1.58 2.69
N ASP A 7 10.29 -0.49 2.70
CA ASP A 7 10.95 0.00 3.92
C ASP A 7 10.08 1.13 4.50
N VAL A 8 9.83 1.07 5.81
CA VAL A 8 9.03 2.08 6.52
C VAL A 8 9.82 2.69 7.66
N GLU A 9 9.60 3.98 7.86
CA GLU A 9 10.16 4.77 8.95
C GLU A 9 8.99 5.46 9.66
N TYR A 10 8.88 5.27 10.97
CA TYR A 10 7.78 5.81 11.77
C TYR A 10 8.15 5.98 13.24
N PHE A 11 7.31 6.73 13.95
CA PHE A 11 7.37 6.81 15.41
C PHE A 11 6.33 5.88 16.01
N ASP A 12 6.73 5.07 17.00
CA ASP A 12 5.80 4.27 17.78
C ASP A 12 4.96 5.14 18.73
N GLU A 13 4.02 4.53 19.46
CA GLU A 13 3.14 5.24 20.40
C GLU A 13 3.90 5.91 21.56
N ALA A 14 5.13 5.46 21.85
CA ALA A 14 6.01 6.05 22.85
C ALA A 14 6.93 7.15 22.28
N GLY A 15 6.85 7.43 20.97
CA GLY A 15 7.68 8.41 20.28
C GLY A 15 9.08 7.91 19.96
N ASN A 16 9.34 6.60 20.01
CA ASN A 16 10.61 6.04 19.57
C ASN A 16 10.63 5.94 18.05
N HIS A 17 11.80 6.21 17.49
CA HIS A 17 12.02 6.14 16.05
C HIS A 17 12.31 4.70 15.61
N CYS A 18 11.51 4.19 14.67
CA CYS A 18 11.59 2.83 14.16
C CYS A 18 11.84 2.83 12.65
N MET A 19 12.62 1.86 12.18
CA MET A 19 12.83 1.58 10.77
C MET A 19 12.70 0.07 10.54
N GLU A 20 11.81 -0.33 9.63
CA GLU A 20 11.49 -1.73 9.40
C GLU A 20 11.41 -2.06 7.91
N HIS A 21 11.95 -3.24 7.55
CA HIS A 21 11.77 -3.84 6.23
C HIS A 21 10.59 -4.79 6.27
N ILE A 22 9.55 -4.52 5.50
CA ILE A 22 8.31 -5.28 5.50
C ILE A 22 8.12 -5.94 4.14
N GLU A 23 8.10 -7.26 4.13
CA GLU A 23 7.75 -8.07 2.96
C GLU A 23 6.32 -8.62 3.09
N GLY A 24 5.69 -8.94 1.96
CA GLY A 24 4.41 -9.64 1.94
C GLY A 24 3.46 -9.17 0.87
N TYR A 25 3.39 -9.91 -0.24
CA TYR A 25 2.47 -9.63 -1.35
C TYR A 25 1.31 -10.63 -1.48
N ARG A 26 1.47 -11.85 -0.96
CA ARG A 26 0.53 -12.96 -1.19
C ARG A 26 -0.51 -13.00 -0.08
N ARG A 27 -1.79 -12.90 -0.47
CA ARG A 27 -2.95 -12.86 0.45
C ARG A 27 -3.06 -14.05 1.42
N ILE A 28 -2.46 -15.20 1.10
CA ILE A 28 -2.60 -16.45 1.87
C ILE A 28 -1.47 -16.61 2.89
N GLU A 29 -0.28 -16.11 2.62
CA GLU A 29 0.93 -16.40 3.41
C GLU A 29 1.46 -15.16 4.11
N ASN A 30 1.67 -14.09 3.35
CA ASN A 30 2.20 -12.84 3.87
C ASN A 30 1.71 -11.69 3.00
N PHE A 31 0.85 -10.84 3.57
CA PHE A 31 0.17 -9.72 2.91
C PHE A 31 0.48 -8.37 3.59
N THR A 32 1.45 -8.37 4.50
CA THR A 32 1.71 -7.24 5.41
C THR A 32 2.14 -5.99 4.66
N ALA A 33 3.04 -6.12 3.67
CA ALA A 33 3.46 -4.97 2.86
C ALA A 33 2.30 -4.32 2.11
N VAL A 34 1.32 -5.12 1.63
CA VAL A 34 0.13 -4.59 0.93
C VAL A 34 -0.81 -3.86 1.88
N ILE A 35 -1.00 -4.38 3.10
CA ILE A 35 -1.80 -3.73 4.15
C ILE A 35 -1.20 -2.38 4.51
N PHE A 36 0.09 -2.32 4.80
CA PHE A 36 0.77 -1.05 5.12
C PHE A 36 0.60 -0.01 4.01
N GLN A 37 0.79 -0.42 2.75
CA GLN A 37 0.57 0.47 1.62
C GLN A 37 -0.89 0.93 1.48
N HIS A 38 -1.87 0.14 1.95
CA HIS A 38 -3.29 0.52 1.94
C HIS A 38 -3.59 1.55 3.04
N GLU A 39 -3.15 1.31 4.27
CA GLU A 39 -3.38 2.26 5.37
C GLU A 39 -2.64 3.59 5.13
N TYR A 40 -1.45 3.53 4.54
CA TYR A 40 -0.69 4.72 4.19
C TYR A 40 -1.36 5.53 3.06
N ASP A 41 -2.09 4.88 2.15
CA ASP A 41 -2.89 5.59 1.13
C ASP A 41 -4.02 6.41 1.77
N HIS A 42 -4.64 5.90 2.84
CA HIS A 42 -5.69 6.61 3.55
C HIS A 42 -5.21 7.92 4.18
N LEU A 43 -3.93 7.99 4.61
CA LEU A 43 -3.33 9.26 5.07
C LEU A 43 -3.26 10.33 3.97
N ARG A 44 -3.33 9.92 2.70
CA ARG A 44 -3.34 10.80 1.53
C ARG A 44 -4.72 10.93 0.88
N GLY A 45 -5.76 10.38 1.52
CA GLY A 45 -7.12 10.39 1.00
C GLY A 45 -7.32 9.49 -0.23
N ILE A 46 -6.44 8.53 -0.48
CA ILE A 46 -6.55 7.59 -1.60
C ILE A 46 -7.30 6.35 -1.14
N LEU A 47 -8.34 5.96 -1.88
CA LEU A 47 -9.08 4.73 -1.70
C LEU A 47 -8.54 3.62 -2.61
N PHE A 48 -8.85 2.37 -2.26
CA PHE A 48 -8.42 1.23 -3.08
C PHE A 48 -9.05 1.26 -4.49
N THR A 49 -10.26 1.83 -4.62
CA THR A 49 -10.96 2.00 -5.90
C THR A 49 -10.20 2.91 -6.84
N ASP A 50 -9.59 3.97 -6.33
CA ASP A 50 -8.83 4.91 -7.15
C ASP A 50 -7.67 4.21 -7.86
N LYS A 51 -7.05 3.22 -7.21
CA LYS A 51 -5.95 2.43 -7.77
C LYS A 51 -6.38 1.28 -8.68
N ILE A 52 -7.66 0.91 -8.69
CA ILE A 52 -8.23 -0.11 -9.59
C ILE A 52 -8.86 0.55 -10.81
N CYS A 53 -9.46 1.73 -10.62
CA CYS A 53 -10.15 2.51 -11.64
C CYS A 53 -9.22 3.34 -12.53
N ASP A 54 -7.90 3.25 -12.36
CA ASP A 54 -6.87 3.63 -13.35
C ASP A 54 -6.91 2.73 -14.61
N ILE A 55 -8.11 2.34 -15.05
CA ILE A 55 -8.37 1.77 -16.36
C ILE A 55 -8.27 2.95 -17.33
N PRO A 56 -7.30 3.00 -18.26
CA PRO A 56 -7.23 4.08 -19.22
C PRO A 56 -8.53 4.06 -20.02
N THR A 57 -9.24 5.20 -20.06
CA THR A 57 -10.50 5.40 -20.79
C THR A 57 -10.41 5.07 -22.30
N LYS A 58 -9.21 4.77 -22.81
CA LYS A 58 -8.91 4.45 -24.23
C LYS A 58 -9.40 3.09 -24.74
N LEU A 59 -10.06 2.25 -23.92
CA LEU A 59 -10.58 0.95 -24.37
C LEU A 59 -12.12 0.88 -24.46
N GLN A 60 -12.82 2.01 -24.33
CA GLN A 60 -14.28 2.06 -24.48
C GLN A 60 -14.77 2.52 -25.87
N GLU A 61 -13.85 2.70 -26.83
CA GLU A 61 -14.18 3.02 -28.24
C GLU A 61 -13.85 1.85 -29.17
N TYR A 62 -14.48 0.68 -29.01
CA TYR A 62 -14.60 -0.37 -30.04
C TYR A 62 -15.88 -1.18 -29.85
#